data_AF-A0A7R9ZBS0-F1
#
_entry.id   AF-A0A7R9ZBS0-F1
#
_cell.length_a   1.000
_cell.length_b   1.000
_cell.length_c   1.000
_cell.angle_alpha   90.00
_cell.angle_beta   90.00
_cell.angle_gamma   90.00
#
_symmetry.space_group_name_H-M   'P 1'
#
loop_
_entity.id
_entity.type
_entity.pdbx_description
1 polymer ?
#
loop_
_entity_poly.entity_id
_entity_poly.type
_entity_poly.pdbx_seq_one_letter_code
_entity_poly.pdbx_strand_id
1 'polypeptide(L)'
;AAAAEAVAPTASAAKVREDKAKKINEDFSRELHFVSSFVQHLNDVLLNSREAARLRDVLQDSAAAGGRASSNRDSDRRSRLFHVLLHSFSHNLVSCLSLCLWSGAYRTASSYLRLHVDPLDADLNFYLEADELIELLERPLFRHLHLRMLECDNDPKREGSGAMLFRALKCILMLMPQSTGYNVLKDRLTTVARFRQSAAVCVVGGGTAGAKTRNSSADKDTD
;
A
#
# COMPACT_ATOMS: atom_id res chain seq x y z
N ALA A 1 53.97 -57.35 14.91
CA ALA A 1 54.64 -56.28 14.15
C ALA A 1 53.56 -55.41 13.50
N ALA A 2 53.72 -54.09 13.63
CA ALA A 2 53.01 -53.02 12.93
C ALA A 2 51.50 -52.86 13.19
N ALA A 3 51.19 -52.13 14.27
CA ALA A 3 50.13 -51.14 14.26
C ALA A 3 50.73 -49.80 13.80
N ALA A 4 50.15 -49.21 12.74
CA ALA A 4 50.29 -47.84 12.25
C ALA A 4 49.38 -47.78 10.99
N GLU A 5 48.69 -46.74 10.57
CA GLU A 5 48.33 -45.40 11.02
C GLU A 5 47.54 -44.83 9.81
N ALA A 6 46.70 -43.80 10.03
CA ALA A 6 46.04 -42.96 9.01
C ALA A 6 44.88 -43.63 8.24
N VAL A 7 43.74 -42.99 7.97
CA VAL A 7 43.52 -41.60 7.56
C VAL A 7 42.13 -41.15 8.02
N ALA A 8 42.05 -40.06 8.79
CA ALA A 8 40.81 -39.31 9.00
C ALA A 8 40.91 -37.96 8.25
N PRO A 9 40.35 -37.80 7.04
CA PRO A 9 40.40 -36.53 6.30
C PRO A 9 39.06 -35.77 6.28
N THR A 10 38.01 -36.26 6.96
CA THR A 10 36.63 -35.77 6.78
C THR A 10 36.30 -34.46 7.51
N ALA A 11 36.97 -34.15 8.63
CA ALA A 11 36.67 -32.97 9.45
C ALA A 11 37.10 -31.64 8.80
N SER A 12 38.22 -31.64 8.05
CA SER A 12 38.74 -30.44 7.38
C SER A 12 37.90 -30.07 6.15
N ALA A 13 37.51 -31.05 5.34
CA ALA A 13 36.67 -30.83 4.17
C ALA A 13 35.23 -30.39 4.53
N ALA A 14 34.71 -30.82 5.68
CA ALA A 14 33.41 -30.37 6.19
C ALA A 14 33.45 -28.89 6.62
N LYS A 15 34.50 -28.47 7.34
CA LYS A 15 34.73 -27.05 7.70
C LYS A 15 34.87 -26.17 6.46
N VAL A 16 35.67 -26.58 5.48
CA VAL A 16 35.85 -25.82 4.23
C VAL A 16 34.54 -25.67 3.45
N ARG A 17 33.66 -26.68 3.46
CA ARG A 17 32.31 -26.59 2.86
C ARG A 17 31.39 -25.66 3.63
N GLU A 18 31.44 -25.68 4.96
CA GLU A 18 30.65 -24.80 5.83
C GLU A 18 31.10 -23.33 5.70
N ASP A 19 32.40 -23.08 5.67
CA ASP A 19 32.98 -21.75 5.48
C ASP A 19 32.67 -21.21 4.07
N LYS A 20 32.69 -22.06 3.05
CA LYS A 20 32.27 -21.69 1.70
C LYS A 20 30.77 -21.37 1.62
N ALA A 21 29.92 -22.12 2.32
CA ALA A 21 28.49 -21.85 2.39
C ALA A 21 28.17 -20.55 3.14
N LYS A 22 28.87 -20.26 4.25
CA LYS A 22 28.77 -18.99 4.98
C LYS A 22 29.16 -17.81 4.09
N LYS A 23 30.28 -17.93 3.37
CA LYS A 23 30.73 -16.88 2.44
C LYS A 23 29.74 -16.63 1.30
N ILE A 24 29.17 -17.68 0.71
CA ILE A 24 28.12 -17.55 -0.31
C ILE A 24 26.88 -16.84 0.26
N ASN A 25 26.47 -17.17 1.49
CA ASN A 25 25.32 -16.54 2.13
C ASN A 25 25.58 -15.06 2.48
N GLU A 26 26.79 -14.72 2.93
CA GLU A 26 27.20 -13.34 3.15
C GLU A 26 27.23 -12.53 1.86
N ASP A 27 27.78 -13.09 0.77
CA ASP A 27 27.83 -12.43 -0.53
C ASP A 27 26.40 -12.20 -1.08
N PHE A 28 25.52 -13.20 -0.97
CA PHE A 28 24.11 -13.08 -1.36
C PHE A 28 23.35 -12.05 -0.50
N SER A 29 23.64 -11.98 0.80
CA SER A 29 23.01 -11.00 1.70
C SER A 29 23.43 -9.57 1.34
N ARG A 30 24.69 -9.35 0.93
CA ARG A 30 25.15 -8.05 0.43
C ARG A 30 24.48 -7.68 -0.90
N GLU A 31 24.32 -8.65 -1.80
CA GLU A 31 23.59 -8.43 -3.06
C GLU A 31 22.13 -8.03 -2.82
N LEU A 32 21.43 -8.70 -1.90
CA LEU A 32 20.04 -8.34 -1.56
C LEU A 32 19.93 -6.94 -0.94
N HIS A 33 20.85 -6.57 -0.05
CA HIS A 33 20.87 -5.23 0.53
C HIS A 33 21.12 -4.15 -0.55
N PHE A 34 22.04 -4.42 -1.48
CA PHE A 34 22.28 -3.54 -2.62
C PHE A 34 21.03 -3.39 -3.50
N VAL A 35 20.34 -4.48 -3.83
CA VAL A 35 19.11 -4.44 -4.63
C VAL A 35 18.01 -3.65 -3.91
N SER A 36 17.82 -3.86 -2.60
CA SER A 36 16.83 -3.11 -1.82
C SER A 36 17.14 -1.60 -1.83
N SER A 37 18.38 -1.21 -1.57
CA SER A 37 18.81 0.19 -1.60
C SER A 37 18.69 0.82 -2.99
N PHE A 38 18.99 0.06 -4.05
CA PHE A 38 18.80 0.51 -5.42
C PHE A 38 17.33 0.74 -5.77
N VAL A 39 16.44 -0.17 -5.34
CA VAL A 39 14.98 -0.03 -5.52
C VAL A 39 14.44 1.18 -4.76
N GLN A 40 14.90 1.40 -3.53
CA GLN A 40 14.56 2.59 -2.75
C GLN A 40 14.95 3.87 -3.50
N HIS A 41 16.18 3.95 -3.99
CA HIS A 41 16.62 5.11 -4.76
C HIS A 41 15.82 5.32 -6.05
N LEU A 42 15.49 4.24 -6.76
CA LEU A 42 14.61 4.30 -7.92
C LEU A 42 13.22 4.84 -7.58
N ASN A 43 12.68 4.47 -6.42
CA ASN A 43 11.39 4.97 -5.94
C ASN A 43 11.44 6.46 -5.64
N ASP A 44 12.49 6.92 -4.95
CA ASP A 44 12.69 8.34 -4.64
C ASP A 44 12.82 9.17 -5.90
N VAL A 45 13.58 8.67 -6.88
CA VAL A 45 13.67 9.28 -8.21
C VAL A 45 12.30 9.28 -8.85
N LEU A 46 11.59 8.15 -8.94
CA LEU A 46 10.27 8.07 -9.58
C LEU A 46 9.27 9.07 -8.98
N LEU A 47 9.27 9.25 -7.65
CA LEU A 47 8.31 10.10 -6.95
C LEU A 47 8.72 11.56 -6.84
N ASN A 48 10.01 11.91 -6.85
CA ASN A 48 10.47 13.30 -6.69
C ASN A 48 11.01 13.93 -7.99
N SER A 49 11.59 13.15 -8.88
CA SER A 49 12.17 13.62 -10.15
C SER A 49 11.12 14.31 -11.03
N ARG A 50 11.54 15.36 -11.75
CA ARG A 50 10.69 16.00 -12.76
C ARG A 50 10.70 15.21 -14.06
N GLU A 51 11.81 14.55 -14.36
CA GLU A 51 12.01 13.68 -15.53
C GLU A 51 11.04 12.49 -15.51
N ALA A 52 10.73 11.98 -14.32
CA ALA A 52 9.76 10.90 -14.11
C ALA A 52 8.28 11.34 -14.18
N ALA A 53 7.96 12.61 -14.43
CA ALA A 53 6.57 13.09 -14.46
C ALA A 53 5.68 12.31 -15.44
N ARG A 54 6.16 12.08 -16.67
CA ARG A 54 5.40 11.30 -17.67
C ARG A 54 5.12 9.87 -17.21
N LEU A 55 6.09 9.24 -16.55
CA LEU A 55 5.93 7.88 -16.02
C LEU A 55 4.91 7.85 -14.90
N ARG A 56 4.97 8.82 -13.98
CA ARG A 56 3.98 8.98 -12.90
C ARG A 56 2.56 9.13 -13.45
N ASP A 57 2.35 9.97 -14.47
CA ASP A 57 1.03 10.16 -15.07
C ASP A 57 0.48 8.87 -15.70
N VAL A 58 1.37 8.08 -16.33
CA VAL A 58 1.01 6.78 -16.92
C VAL A 58 0.67 5.75 -15.84
N LEU A 59 1.38 5.78 -14.71
CA LEU A 59 1.18 4.85 -13.60
C LEU A 59 -0.03 5.19 -12.73
N GLN A 60 -0.40 6.47 -12.65
CA GLN A 60 -1.51 6.93 -11.84
C GLN A 60 -2.80 6.21 -12.28
N ASP A 61 -3.48 5.59 -11.31
CA ASP A 61 -4.71 4.81 -11.51
C ASP A 61 -4.62 3.61 -12.47
N SER A 62 -3.41 3.19 -12.84
CA SER A 62 -3.21 2.02 -13.73
C SER A 62 -3.81 0.74 -13.16
N ALA A 63 -3.76 0.54 -11.83
CA ALA A 63 -4.32 -0.63 -11.16
C ALA A 63 -5.84 -0.51 -10.92
N ALA A 64 -6.32 0.70 -10.58
CA ALA A 64 -7.75 0.98 -10.36
C ALA A 64 -8.58 0.93 -11.67
N ALA A 65 -7.92 1.16 -12.82
CA ALA A 65 -8.52 1.10 -14.14
C ALA A 65 -8.76 -0.33 -14.66
N GLY A 66 -8.05 -1.34 -14.14
CA GLY A 66 -8.20 -2.74 -14.57
C GLY A 66 -9.61 -3.33 -14.37
N GLY A 67 -10.42 -2.71 -13.51
CA GLY A 67 -11.83 -3.07 -13.30
C GLY A 67 -12.83 -2.12 -13.99
N ARG A 68 -12.40 -1.15 -14.80
CA ARG A 68 -13.31 -0.38 -15.66
C ARG A 68 -13.32 -1.11 -17.00
N ALA A 69 -14.49 -1.55 -17.45
CA ALA A 69 -14.73 -2.32 -18.68
C ALA A 69 -14.41 -1.55 -19.99
N SER A 70 -13.41 -0.67 -19.99
CA SER A 70 -12.89 -0.04 -21.19
C SER A 70 -11.75 -0.92 -21.71
N SER A 71 -12.09 -1.77 -22.67
CA SER A 71 -11.19 -2.66 -23.41
C SER A 71 -10.25 -1.86 -24.33
N ASN A 72 -9.45 -0.96 -23.76
CA ASN A 72 -8.48 -0.18 -24.51
C ASN A 72 -7.10 -0.85 -24.39
N ARG A 73 -6.40 -1.04 -25.51
CA ARG A 73 -5.05 -1.64 -25.52
C ARG A 73 -4.06 -0.89 -24.61
N ASP A 74 -4.31 0.39 -24.39
CA ASP A 74 -3.48 1.23 -23.52
C ASP A 74 -3.71 0.99 -22.02
N SER A 75 -4.91 0.57 -21.57
CA SER A 75 -5.09 0.19 -20.15
C SER A 75 -4.38 -1.11 -19.83
N ASP A 76 -4.38 -2.06 -20.78
CA ASP A 76 -3.64 -3.32 -20.66
C ASP A 76 -2.12 -3.10 -20.58
N ARG A 77 -1.58 -2.19 -21.40
CA ARG A 77 -0.15 -1.84 -21.35
C ARG A 77 0.23 -1.21 -20.03
N ARG A 78 -0.59 -0.30 -19.51
CA ARG A 78 -0.38 0.34 -18.20
C ARG A 78 -0.42 -0.66 -17.05
N SER A 79 -1.40 -1.57 -17.06
CA SER A 79 -1.50 -2.63 -16.04
C SER A 79 -0.28 -3.56 -16.08
N ARG A 80 0.17 -3.97 -17.28
CA ARG A 80 1.39 -4.80 -17.42
C ARG A 80 2.63 -4.07 -16.91
N LEU A 81 2.79 -2.79 -17.25
CA LEU A 81 3.91 -1.97 -16.75
C LEU A 81 3.88 -1.90 -15.23
N PHE A 82 2.72 -1.66 -14.63
CA PHE A 82 2.56 -1.67 -13.18
C PHE A 82 2.97 -3.01 -12.56
N HIS A 83 2.51 -4.14 -13.11
CA HIS A 83 2.89 -5.46 -12.59
C HIS A 83 4.39 -5.75 -12.69
N VAL A 84 5.05 -5.35 -13.79
CA VAL A 84 6.50 -5.50 -13.95
C VAL A 84 7.24 -4.65 -12.92
N LEU A 85 6.83 -3.39 -12.76
CA LEU A 85 7.44 -2.50 -11.75
C LEU A 85 7.20 -3.02 -10.34
N LEU A 86 5.98 -3.47 -10.03
CA LEU A 86 5.63 -4.03 -8.72
C LEU A 86 6.49 -5.25 -8.38
N HIS A 87 6.76 -6.13 -9.36
CA HIS A 87 7.66 -7.26 -9.16
C HIS A 87 9.11 -6.82 -8.95
N SER A 88 9.61 -5.82 -9.67
CA SER A 88 10.97 -5.31 -9.43
C SER A 88 11.10 -4.54 -8.11
N PHE A 89 10.01 -3.93 -7.63
CA PHE A 89 9.99 -3.13 -6.41
C PHE A 89 9.70 -3.98 -5.16
N SER A 90 9.39 -5.28 -5.31
CA SER A 90 9.09 -6.16 -4.16
C SER A 90 10.29 -6.42 -3.26
N HIS A 91 11.51 -6.09 -3.71
CA HIS A 91 12.73 -6.18 -2.90
C HIS A 91 12.79 -5.15 -1.77
N ASN A 92 11.95 -4.11 -1.79
CA ASN A 92 11.79 -3.16 -0.70
C ASN A 92 10.29 -2.94 -0.42
N LEU A 93 9.89 -3.13 0.84
CA LEU A 93 8.48 -3.06 1.23
C LEU A 93 7.88 -1.66 1.05
N VAL A 94 8.58 -0.61 1.48
CA VAL A 94 8.08 0.78 1.41
C VAL A 94 8.00 1.26 -0.04
N SER A 95 8.97 0.86 -0.86
CA SER A 95 8.97 1.11 -2.31
C SER A 95 7.77 0.45 -2.99
N CYS A 96 7.44 -0.78 -2.64
CA CYS A 96 6.24 -1.46 -3.12
C CYS A 96 4.95 -0.75 -2.67
N LEU A 97 4.86 -0.33 -1.40
CA LEU A 97 3.70 0.37 -0.86
C LEU A 97 3.47 1.72 -1.54
N SER A 98 4.52 2.52 -1.70
CA SER A 98 4.44 3.83 -2.35
C SER A 98 3.99 3.71 -3.81
N LEU A 99 4.50 2.72 -4.56
CA LEU A 99 4.06 2.41 -5.90
C LEU A 99 2.59 1.96 -5.94
N CYS A 100 2.14 1.13 -4.99
CA CYS A 100 0.74 0.74 -4.88
C CYS A 100 -0.18 1.92 -4.56
N LEU A 101 0.27 2.84 -3.69
CA LEU A 101 -0.47 4.06 -3.35
C LEU A 101 -0.57 4.99 -4.56
N TRP A 102 0.50 5.15 -5.34
CA TRP A 102 0.48 5.97 -6.55
C TRP A 102 -0.41 5.37 -7.67
N SER A 103 -0.30 4.07 -7.89
CA SER A 103 -1.03 3.35 -8.96
C SER A 103 -2.50 3.05 -8.66
N GLY A 104 -2.93 3.26 -7.42
CA GLY A 104 -4.29 2.97 -6.97
C GLY A 104 -4.55 1.51 -6.57
N ALA A 105 -3.50 0.71 -6.35
CA ALA A 105 -3.57 -0.69 -5.91
C ALA A 105 -3.69 -0.83 -4.38
N TYR A 106 -4.65 -0.14 -3.76
CA TYR A 106 -4.74 -0.02 -2.30
C TYR A 106 -5.04 -1.34 -1.59
N ARG A 107 -5.79 -2.24 -2.22
CA ARG A 107 -6.05 -3.57 -1.63
C ARG A 107 -4.77 -4.36 -1.59
N THR A 108 -4.05 -4.38 -2.72
CA THR A 108 -2.75 -5.04 -2.86
C THR A 108 -1.79 -4.52 -1.81
N ALA A 109 -1.69 -3.20 -1.61
CA ALA A 109 -0.87 -2.61 -0.54
C ALA A 109 -1.22 -3.18 0.84
N SER A 110 -2.51 -3.18 1.21
CA SER A 110 -2.96 -3.64 2.53
C SER A 110 -2.80 -5.15 2.75
N SER A 111 -2.86 -5.95 1.68
CA SER A 111 -2.62 -7.39 1.75
C SER A 111 -1.13 -7.69 1.80
N TYR A 112 -0.32 -6.99 1.03
CA TYR A 112 1.13 -7.12 1.01
C TYR A 112 1.72 -6.78 2.38
N LEU A 113 1.28 -5.68 2.98
CA LEU A 113 1.69 -5.29 4.33
C LEU A 113 1.37 -6.36 5.37
N ARG A 114 0.20 -7.01 5.28
CA ARG A 114 -0.22 -8.06 6.22
C ARG A 114 0.53 -9.38 6.05
N LEU A 115 0.99 -9.67 4.84
CA LEU A 115 1.68 -10.92 4.53
C LEU A 115 3.18 -10.83 4.85
N HIS A 116 3.78 -9.67 4.60
CA HIS A 116 5.23 -9.48 4.67
C HIS A 116 5.73 -8.78 5.94
N VAL A 117 4.86 -8.08 6.68
CA VAL A 117 5.26 -7.49 7.95
C VAL A 117 4.86 -8.42 9.09
N ASP A 118 5.87 -9.07 9.68
CA ASP A 118 5.73 -9.64 11.01
C ASP A 118 6.03 -8.53 12.04
N PRO A 119 5.09 -8.19 12.94
CA PRO A 119 5.29 -7.12 13.92
C PRO A 119 6.48 -7.33 14.88
N LEU A 120 7.02 -8.55 14.99
CA LEU A 120 8.16 -8.84 15.88
C LEU A 120 9.54 -8.57 15.24
N ASP A 121 9.65 -8.60 13.91
CA ASP A 121 10.94 -8.63 13.19
C ASP A 121 11.18 -7.40 12.29
N ALA A 122 10.42 -6.33 12.48
CA ALA A 122 10.52 -5.14 11.64
C ALA A 122 11.82 -4.34 11.90
N ASP A 123 12.58 -4.09 10.83
CA ASP A 123 13.86 -3.38 10.86
C ASP A 123 13.68 -1.86 11.06
N LEU A 124 14.68 -1.19 11.63
CA LEU A 124 14.69 0.26 11.82
C LEU A 124 14.59 1.01 10.48
N ASN A 125 15.28 0.51 9.45
CA ASN A 125 15.25 1.12 8.12
C ASN A 125 13.84 1.14 7.53
N PHE A 126 13.05 0.09 7.75
CA PHE A 126 11.65 0.06 7.34
C PHE A 126 10.84 1.19 7.99
N TYR A 127 11.03 1.44 9.29
CA TYR A 127 10.30 2.50 10.00
C TYR A 127 10.71 3.90 9.53
N LEU A 128 12.00 4.14 9.28
CA LEU A 128 12.49 5.40 8.75
C LEU A 128 11.93 5.69 7.35
N GLU A 129 11.98 4.69 6.47
CA GLU A 129 11.41 4.79 5.12
C GLU A 129 9.89 4.97 5.16
N ALA A 130 9.19 4.30 6.07
CA ALA A 130 7.74 4.44 6.22
C ALA A 130 7.35 5.85 6.73
N ASP A 131 8.15 6.45 7.61
CA ASP A 131 7.94 7.82 8.08
C ASP A 131 8.15 8.83 6.92
N GLU A 132 9.19 8.63 6.12
CA GLU A 132 9.44 9.42 4.90
C GLU A 132 8.30 9.27 3.88
N LEU A 133 7.77 8.06 3.70
CA LEU A 133 6.59 7.83 2.87
C LEU A 133 5.37 8.63 3.38
N ILE A 134 5.15 8.69 4.69
CA ILE A 134 4.03 9.45 5.26
C ILE A 134 4.22 10.95 5.09
N GLU A 135 5.44 11.46 5.29
CA GLU A 135 5.76 12.85 4.98
C GLU A 135 5.50 13.15 3.49
N LEU A 136 5.86 12.21 2.61
CA LEU A 136 5.60 12.31 1.19
C LEU A 136 4.10 12.31 0.85
N LEU A 137 3.28 11.55 1.57
CA LEU A 137 1.82 11.56 1.39
C LEU A 137 1.21 12.93 1.72
N GLU A 138 1.75 13.65 2.70
CA GLU A 138 1.29 15.02 3.01
C GLU A 138 1.75 16.06 1.97
N ARG A 139 2.79 15.76 1.19
CA ARG A 139 3.29 16.66 0.14
C ARG A 139 2.26 16.81 -1.01
N PRO A 140 2.26 17.94 -1.74
CA PRO A 140 1.27 18.23 -2.78
C PRO A 140 1.24 17.20 -3.92
N LEU A 141 2.29 16.39 -4.07
CA LEU A 141 2.37 15.31 -5.05
C LEU A 141 1.21 14.30 -4.91
N PHE A 142 0.83 13.98 -3.68
CA PHE A 142 -0.18 12.98 -3.36
C PHE A 142 -1.57 13.56 -3.07
N ARG A 143 -1.83 14.82 -3.48
CA ARG A 143 -3.13 15.49 -3.24
C ARG A 143 -4.32 14.70 -3.82
N HIS A 144 -4.09 13.92 -4.88
CA HIS A 144 -5.13 13.04 -5.44
C HIS A 144 -5.60 11.97 -4.43
N LEU A 145 -4.72 11.47 -3.55
CA LEU A 145 -5.08 10.51 -2.50
C LEU A 145 -5.94 11.16 -1.41
N HIS A 146 -5.63 12.40 -1.03
CA HIS A 146 -6.40 13.14 -0.03
C HIS A 146 -7.85 13.33 -0.47
N LEU A 147 -8.05 13.70 -1.74
CA LEU A 147 -9.39 13.80 -2.31
C LEU A 147 -10.08 12.45 -2.37
N ARG A 148 -9.37 11.40 -2.79
CA ARG A 148 -9.92 10.05 -2.86
C ARG A 148 -10.31 9.47 -1.49
N MET A 149 -9.67 9.89 -0.40
CA MET A 149 -10.08 9.49 0.96
C MET A 149 -11.46 10.03 1.36
N LEU A 150 -11.91 11.13 0.75
CA LEU A 150 -13.22 11.74 0.98
C LEU A 150 -14.30 11.13 0.08
N GLU A 151 -13.93 10.49 -1.03
CA GLU A 151 -14.86 9.87 -1.96
C GLU A 151 -15.58 8.68 -1.30
N CYS A 152 -16.91 8.76 -1.24
CA CYS A 152 -17.76 7.63 -0.92
C CYS A 152 -18.04 6.83 -2.19
N ASP A 153 -17.18 5.86 -2.51
CA ASP A 153 -17.44 4.94 -3.60
C ASP A 153 -18.69 4.11 -3.34
N ASN A 154 -19.46 3.86 -4.41
CA ASN A 154 -20.60 2.95 -4.40
C ASN A 154 -20.17 1.50 -4.06
N ASP A 155 -18.95 1.11 -4.45
CA ASP A 155 -18.38 -0.23 -4.20
C ASP A 155 -17.12 -0.16 -3.31
N PRO A 156 -17.26 -0.30 -1.97
CA PRO A 156 -16.14 -0.14 -1.03
C PRO A 156 -15.08 -1.25 -1.13
N LYS A 157 -15.36 -2.35 -1.85
CA LYS A 157 -14.44 -3.49 -2.03
C LYS A 157 -13.66 -3.44 -3.35
N ARG A 158 -13.95 -2.48 -4.23
CA ARG A 158 -13.29 -2.36 -5.54
C ARG A 158 -11.84 -1.88 -5.39
N GLU A 159 -10.95 -2.37 -6.25
CA GLU A 159 -9.58 -1.88 -6.34
C GLU A 159 -9.59 -0.38 -6.66
N GLY A 160 -8.79 0.39 -5.93
CA GLY A 160 -8.77 1.85 -6.05
C GLY A 160 -9.82 2.60 -5.24
N SER A 161 -10.64 1.92 -4.42
CA SER A 161 -11.63 2.63 -3.61
C SER A 161 -11.03 3.43 -2.44
N GLY A 162 -11.61 4.58 -2.13
CA GLY A 162 -11.28 5.39 -0.96
C GLY A 162 -11.43 4.64 0.39
N ALA A 163 -12.30 3.63 0.47
CA ALA A 163 -12.39 2.74 1.64
C ALA A 163 -11.14 1.86 1.81
N MET A 164 -10.61 1.32 0.71
CA MET A 164 -9.41 0.48 0.72
C MET A 164 -8.15 1.31 0.97
N LEU A 165 -8.08 2.52 0.41
CA LEU A 165 -7.03 3.49 0.75
C LEU A 165 -7.00 3.80 2.24
N PHE A 166 -8.15 4.13 2.84
CA PHE A 166 -8.25 4.39 4.27
C PHE A 166 -7.78 3.18 5.10
N ARG A 167 -8.15 1.96 4.69
CA ARG A 167 -7.69 0.73 5.35
C ARG A 167 -6.18 0.54 5.23
N ALA A 168 -5.60 0.75 4.04
CA ALA A 168 -4.17 0.61 3.81
C ALA A 168 -3.36 1.60 4.66
N LEU A 169 -3.77 2.88 4.67
CA LEU A 169 -3.14 3.92 5.49
C LEU A 169 -3.30 3.65 6.99
N LYS A 170 -4.44 3.11 7.42
CA LYS A 170 -4.61 2.66 8.81
C LYS A 170 -3.71 1.48 9.16
N CYS A 171 -3.48 0.54 8.25
CA CYS A 171 -2.53 -0.54 8.47
C CYS A 171 -1.10 0.01 8.65
N ILE A 172 -0.67 0.95 7.79
CA ILE A 172 0.64 1.61 7.93
C ILE A 172 0.73 2.33 9.28
N LEU A 173 -0.30 3.11 9.64
CA LEU A 173 -0.35 3.83 10.92
C LEU A 173 -0.21 2.88 12.13
N MET A 174 -0.80 1.68 12.07
CA MET A 174 -0.77 0.73 13.19
C MET A 174 0.56 -0.01 13.31
N LEU A 175 1.38 -0.01 12.26
CA LEU A 175 2.72 -0.60 12.31
C LEU A 175 3.76 0.40 12.81
N MET A 176 3.57 1.70 12.54
CA MET A 176 4.57 2.69 12.89
C MET A 176 4.69 2.93 14.40
N PRO A 177 5.92 3.15 14.91
CA PRO A 177 6.11 3.74 16.23
C PRO A 177 5.53 5.16 16.27
N GLN A 178 5.34 5.71 17.48
CA GLN A 178 4.73 7.02 17.69
C GLN A 178 5.66 8.18 17.27
N SER A 179 5.88 8.33 15.96
CA SER A 179 6.67 9.39 15.32
C SER A 179 5.86 10.67 15.10
N THR A 180 6.52 11.71 14.57
CA THR A 180 5.84 12.93 14.09
C THR A 180 4.93 12.64 12.91
N GLY A 181 5.38 11.85 11.93
CA GLY A 181 4.58 11.40 10.79
C GLY A 181 3.34 10.62 11.22
N TYR A 182 3.46 9.76 12.22
CA TYR A 182 2.32 9.05 12.83
C TYR A 182 1.24 10.02 13.30
N ASN A 183 1.60 11.09 14.02
CA ASN A 183 0.61 12.03 14.56
C ASN A 183 -0.10 12.79 13.44
N VAL A 184 0.62 13.24 12.42
CA VAL A 184 0.04 13.94 11.27
C VAL A 184 -0.96 13.04 10.53
N LEU A 185 -0.56 11.82 10.20
CA LEU A 185 -1.45 10.88 9.51
C LEU A 185 -2.65 10.48 10.38
N LYS A 186 -2.45 10.30 11.70
CA LYS A 186 -3.54 10.02 12.64
C LYS A 186 -4.57 11.14 12.65
N ASP A 187 -4.15 12.39 12.73
CA ASP A 187 -5.06 13.54 12.77
C ASP A 187 -5.86 13.67 11.47
N ARG A 188 -5.22 13.45 10.32
CA ARG A 188 -5.89 13.40 9.02
C ARG A 188 -6.92 12.29 8.95
N LEU A 189 -6.51 11.06 9.28
CA LEU A 189 -7.40 9.91 9.20
C LEU A 189 -8.55 9.99 10.23
N THR A 190 -8.34 10.58 11.40
CA THR A 190 -9.44 10.79 12.36
C THR A 190 -10.43 11.85 11.86
N THR A 191 -9.95 12.89 11.19
CA THR A 191 -10.80 13.91 10.55
C THR A 191 -11.62 13.29 9.41
N VAL A 192 -10.99 12.51 8.54
CA VAL A 192 -11.67 11.78 7.45
C VAL A 192 -12.67 10.76 8.02
N ALA A 193 -12.30 10.03 9.07
CA ALA A 193 -13.21 9.07 9.70
C ALA A 193 -14.47 9.74 10.25
N ARG A 194 -14.32 10.89 10.94
CA ARG A 194 -15.45 11.70 11.42
C ARG A 194 -16.32 12.18 10.27
N PHE A 195 -15.71 12.70 9.20
CA PHE A 195 -16.44 13.11 8.01
C PHE A 195 -17.25 11.97 7.39
N ARG A 196 -16.64 10.78 7.23
CA ARG A 196 -17.32 9.60 6.67
C ARG A 196 -18.44 9.09 7.56
N GLN A 197 -18.28 9.16 8.89
CA GLN A 197 -19.35 8.83 9.84
C GLN A 197 -20.53 9.81 9.72
N SER A 198 -20.26 11.12 9.66
CA SER A 198 -21.29 12.14 9.45
C SER A 198 -22.00 11.99 8.10
N ALA A 199 -21.25 11.70 7.03
CA ALA A 199 -21.81 11.46 5.70
C ALA A 199 -22.69 10.20 5.66
N ALA A 200 -22.29 9.12 6.33
CA ALA A 200 -23.09 7.90 6.43
C ALA A 200 -24.41 8.13 7.20
N VAL A 201 -24.41 8.96 8.24
CA VAL A 201 -25.63 9.33 8.98
C VAL A 201 -26.62 10.10 8.09
N CYS A 202 -26.16 10.99 7.22
CA CYS A 202 -27.04 11.67 6.25
C CYS A 202 -27.67 10.71 5.23
N VAL A 203 -26.96 9.67 4.80
CA VAL A 203 -27.48 8.69 3.83
C VAL A 203 -28.52 7.76 4.48
N VAL A 204 -28.34 7.39 5.74
CA VAL A 204 -29.29 6.51 6.46
C VAL A 204 -30.48 7.30 7.03
N GLY A 205 -30.32 8.60 7.33
CA GLY A 205 -31.37 9.47 7.88
C GLY A 205 -32.39 10.00 6.88
N GLY A 206 -32.20 9.78 5.57
CA GLY A 206 -33.10 10.28 4.51
C GLY A 206 -34.37 9.45 4.28
N GLY A 207 -34.69 8.50 5.16
CA GLY A 207 -35.66 7.44 4.90
C GLY A 207 -36.87 7.35 5.82
N THR A 208 -37.27 8.39 6.57
CA THR A 208 -38.60 8.43 7.24
C THR A 208 -38.98 9.86 7.70
N ALA A 209 -39.31 10.76 6.77
CA ALA A 209 -40.02 11.98 7.15
C ALA A 209 -40.89 12.51 6.01
N GLY A 210 -42.21 12.31 6.14
CA GLY A 210 -43.20 13.17 5.48
C GLY A 210 -44.27 12.44 4.67
N ALA A 211 -45.38 12.06 5.31
CA ALA A 211 -46.69 12.02 4.67
C ALA A 211 -47.83 11.98 5.69
N LYS A 212 -48.19 13.13 6.30
CA LYS A 212 -49.61 13.40 6.63
C LYS A 212 -49.89 14.88 6.86
N THR A 213 -50.02 15.62 5.76
CA THR A 213 -50.88 16.79 5.68
C THR A 213 -51.90 16.51 4.58
N ARG A 214 -53.16 16.25 4.98
CA ARG A 214 -54.33 16.43 4.12
C ARG A 214 -55.46 16.98 4.99
N ASN A 215 -55.60 18.30 4.93
CA ASN A 215 -56.91 18.93 5.03
C ASN A 215 -57.58 18.77 3.66
N SER A 216 -58.80 18.23 3.65
CA SER A 216 -59.77 18.49 2.60
C SER A 216 -61.17 18.40 3.22
N SER A 217 -61.79 19.57 3.29
CA SER A 217 -63.19 19.82 3.55
C SER A 217 -64.08 19.32 2.39
N ALA A 218 -65.37 19.13 2.70
CA ALA A 218 -66.55 19.03 1.83
C ALA A 218 -66.89 17.68 1.15
N ASP A 219 -67.96 17.02 1.60
CA ASP A 219 -69.32 16.96 0.98
C ASP A 219 -70.15 15.91 1.77
N LYS A 220 -71.29 16.28 2.37
CA LYS A 220 -72.68 16.22 1.87
C LYS A 220 -73.27 14.81 1.64
N ASP A 221 -74.37 14.62 2.39
CA ASP A 221 -75.62 13.90 2.08
C ASP A 221 -75.72 12.36 2.13
N THR A 222 -76.91 11.94 2.62
CA THR A 222 -77.58 10.60 2.66
C THR A 222 -76.99 9.57 3.64
N ASP A 223 -77.72 8.98 4.59
CA ASP A 223 -79.16 8.68 4.77
C ASP A 223 -79.51 8.75 6.28
#